data_AF-A0A8X6FCB8-F1
#
_entry.id   AF-A0A8X6FCB8-F1
#
_cell.length_a   1.000
_cell.length_b   1.000
_cell.length_c   1.000
_cell.angle_alpha   90.00
_cell.angle_beta   90.00
_cell.angle_gamma   90.00
#
_symmetry.space_group_name_H-M   'P 1'
#
loop_
_entity.id
_entity.type
_entity.pdbx_description
1 polymer ?
#
loop_
_entity_poly.entity_id
_entity_poly.type
_entity_poly.pdbx_seq_one_letter_code
_entity_poly.pdbx_strand_id
1 'polypeptide(L)'
;MTVRHTMTDSDRLEAVEINAWRGDMHYHVFFLYNPPINRPNLDCLLDGGSRRSLLFGDFNAHSQRWGYSNTDTIGSIVENF
;
A
#
# COMPACT_ATOMS: atom_id res chain seq x y z
N MET A 1 2.65 -12.13 15.96
CA MET A 1 2.14 -11.68 14.65
C MET A 1 0.71 -11.25 14.86
N THR A 2 0.38 -10.05 14.42
CA THR A 2 -1.00 -9.54 14.50
C THR A 2 -1.44 -9.17 13.10
N VAL A 3 -2.67 -9.55 12.75
CA VAL A 3 -3.30 -9.21 11.47
C VAL A 3 -4.38 -8.18 11.75
N ARG A 4 -4.37 -7.07 10.99
CA ARG A 4 -5.41 -6.04 11.03
C ARG A 4 -5.96 -5.84 9.63
N HIS A 5 -7.27 -5.72 9.53
CA HIS A 5 -7.95 -5.35 8.30
C HIS A 5 -8.41 -3.90 8.44
N THR A 6 -8.02 -3.06 7.48
CA THR A 6 -8.39 -1.65 7.45
C THR A 6 -9.10 -1.38 6.12
N MET A 7 -10.32 -0.85 6.22
CA MET A 7 -11.02 -0.20 5.11
C MET A 7 -11.12 1.27 5.47
N THR A 8 -10.68 2.16 4.59
CA THR A 8 -10.86 3.59 4.78
C THR A 8 -12.25 3.96 4.27
N ASP A 9 -13.15 4.45 5.14
CA ASP A 9 -14.57 4.68 4.75
C ASP A 9 -14.77 5.65 3.55
N SER A 10 -13.76 6.47 3.23
CA SER A 10 -13.74 7.40 2.09
C SER A 10 -12.92 6.92 0.89
N ASP A 11 -12.13 5.86 1.03
CA ASP A 11 -11.19 5.36 0.03
C ASP A 11 -11.37 3.85 -0.12
N ARG A 12 -11.64 3.38 -1.34
CA ARG A 12 -11.99 1.97 -1.57
C ARG A 12 -10.78 1.02 -1.50
N LEU A 13 -9.62 1.53 -1.07
CA LEU A 13 -8.43 0.76 -0.82
C LEU A 13 -8.68 -0.24 0.32
N GLU A 14 -8.51 -1.51 0.00
CA GLU A 14 -8.54 -2.59 1.00
C GLU A 14 -7.10 -2.89 1.43
N ALA A 15 -6.86 -2.93 2.75
CA ALA A 15 -5.55 -3.20 3.30
C ALA A 15 -5.60 -4.26 4.40
N VAL A 16 -4.70 -5.24 4.30
CA VAL A 16 -4.36 -6.15 5.38
C VAL A 16 -2.96 -5.82 5.86
N GLU A 17 -2.85 -5.41 7.13
CA GLU A 17 -1.58 -5.16 7.79
C GLU A 17 -1.16 -6.38 8.62
N ILE A 18 0.07 -6.83 8.39
CA ILE A 18 0.74 -7.83 9.21
C ILE A 18 1.84 -7.14 10.00
N ASN A 19 1.73 -7.21 11.33
CA ASN A 19 2.76 -6.78 12.25
C ASN A 19 3.68 -7.97 12.58
N ALA A 20 4.93 -7.88 12.12
CA ALA A 20 5.94 -8.92 12.28
C ALA A 20 7.15 -8.41 13.09
N TRP A 21 7.67 -9.25 13.97
CA TRP A 21 8.86 -8.97 14.76
C TRP A 21 9.95 -9.99 14.45
N ARG A 22 11.17 -9.52 14.23
CA ARG A 22 12.37 -10.36 14.10
C ARG A 22 13.47 -9.80 15.00
N GLY A 23 13.58 -10.33 16.22
CA GLY A 23 14.40 -9.69 17.26
C GLY A 23 13.76 -8.39 17.70
N ASP A 24 14.54 -7.31 17.77
CA ASP A 24 14.10 -5.94 18.05
C ASP A 24 13.51 -5.22 16.83
N MET A 25 13.49 -5.90 15.68
CA MET A 25 13.06 -5.33 14.41
C MET A 25 11.56 -5.53 14.22
N HIS A 26 10.81 -4.43 14.23
CA HIS A 26 9.39 -4.40 13.89
C HIS A 26 9.21 -4.07 12.41
N TYR A 27 8.43 -4.88 11.71
CA TYR A 27 8.03 -4.69 10.32
C TYR A 27 6.51 -4.56 10.22
N HIS A 28 6.07 -3.62 9.39
CA HIS A 28 4.69 -3.52 8.95
C HIS A 28 4.63 -4.01 7.51
N VAL A 29 3.87 -5.06 7.26
CA VAL A 29 3.71 -5.60 5.90
C VAL A 29 2.26 -5.40 5.50
N PHE A 30 2.04 -4.58 4.48
CA PHE A 30 0.72 -4.28 3.96
C PHE A 30 0.48 -5.07 2.68
N PHE A 31 -0.66 -5.77 2.62
CA PHE A 31 -1.22 -6.36 1.42
C PHE A 31 -2.42 -5.52 0.99
N LEU A 32 -2.36 -4.97 -0.21
CA LEU A 32 -3.27 -3.95 -0.69
C LEU A 32 -4.04 -4.43 -1.91
N TYR A 33 -5.31 -4.06 -1.98
CA TYR A 33 -6.10 -4.12 -3.22
C TYR A 33 -6.76 -2.76 -3.44
N ASN A 34 -6.41 -2.10 -4.54
CA ASN A 34 -7.06 -0.89 -5.00
C ASN A 34 -8.01 -1.23 -6.16
N PRO A 35 -9.32 -1.06 -6.02
CA PRO A 35 -10.25 -1.26 -7.12
C PRO A 35 -9.92 -0.38 -8.32
N PRO A 36 -10.26 -0.78 -9.56
CA PRO A 36 -10.06 0.04 -10.74
C PRO A 36 -10.63 1.45 -10.56
N ILE A 37 -9.92 2.46 -11.08
CA ILE A 37 -10.30 3.89 -11.08
C ILE A 37 -10.21 4.55 -9.68
N ASN A 38 -10.11 3.79 -8.59
CA ASN A 38 -9.92 4.36 -7.27
C ASN A 38 -8.55 5.04 -7.16
N ARG A 39 -8.51 6.23 -6.56
CA ARG A 39 -7.27 6.96 -6.29
C ARG A 39 -6.90 6.73 -4.82
N PRO A 40 -5.98 5.80 -4.53
CA PRO A 40 -5.69 5.41 -3.16
C PRO A 40 -4.99 6.54 -2.40
N ASN A 41 -5.38 6.74 -1.15
CA ASN A 41 -4.69 7.58 -0.20
C ASN A 41 -3.74 6.73 0.64
N LEU A 42 -2.50 6.60 0.19
CA LEU A 42 -1.49 5.75 0.84
C LEU A 42 -0.94 6.34 2.14
N ASP A 43 -1.09 7.65 2.37
CA ASP A 43 -0.61 8.32 3.59
C ASP A 43 -1.23 7.73 4.86
N CYS A 44 -2.45 7.19 4.77
CA CYS A 44 -3.12 6.53 5.89
C CYS A 44 -2.41 5.25 6.37
N LEU A 45 -1.54 4.64 5.56
CA LEU A 45 -0.80 3.43 5.90
C LEU A 45 0.41 3.72 6.80
N LEU A 46 0.83 4.97 6.90
CA LEU A 46 2.03 5.38 7.64
C LEU A 46 1.72 5.87 9.06
N ASP A 47 0.48 5.72 9.54
CA ASP A 47 0.08 6.12 10.89
C ASP A 47 0.92 5.35 11.93
N GLY A 48 1.96 6.03 12.45
CA GLY A 48 2.93 5.46 13.39
C GLY A 48 4.40 5.50 12.96
N GLY A 49 4.73 5.96 11.75
CA GLY A 49 6.10 6.34 11.37
C GLY A 49 7.14 5.19 11.38
N SER A 50 6.70 3.94 11.24
CA SER A 50 7.64 2.82 11.18
C SER A 50 8.46 2.87 9.90
N ARG A 51 9.77 3.05 10.03
CA ARG A 51 10.74 3.10 8.92
C ARG A 51 10.92 1.76 8.18
N ARG A 52 10.14 0.73 8.53
CA ARG A 52 10.26 -0.64 8.03
C ARG A 52 8.92 -1.17 7.56
N SER A 53 8.31 -0.41 6.68
CA SER A 53 7.08 -0.80 6.00
C SER A 53 7.39 -1.44 4.65
N LEU A 54 6.72 -2.55 4.37
CA LEU A 54 6.70 -3.20 3.07
C LEU A 54 5.28 -3.14 2.53
N LEU A 55 5.12 -2.64 1.31
CA LEU A 55 3.83 -2.57 0.65
C LEU A 55 3.82 -3.52 -0.55
N PHE A 56 2.81 -4.38 -0.59
CA PHE A 56 2.55 -5.31 -1.68
C PHE A 56 1.09 -5.20 -2.06
N GLY A 57 0.75 -5.32 -3.35
CA GLY A 57 -0.66 -5.31 -3.73
C GLY A 57 -0.90 -5.16 -5.22
N ASP A 58 -2.17 -5.25 -5.57
CA ASP A 58 -2.69 -4.86 -6.88
C ASP A 58 -3.28 -3.46 -6.79
N PHE A 59 -2.63 -2.49 -7.44
CA PHE A 59 -3.07 -1.10 -7.43
C PHE A 59 -4.01 -0.77 -8.59
N ASN A 60 -4.27 -1.70 -9.53
CA ASN A 60 -4.96 -1.42 -10.80
C ASN A 60 -4.40 -0.17 -11.50
N ALA A 61 -3.08 -0.12 -11.65
CA ALA A 61 -2.33 1.06 -12.05
C ALA A 61 -1.27 0.73 -13.10
N HIS A 62 -1.00 1.67 -14.00
CA HIS A 62 0.05 1.55 -15.00
C HIS A 62 1.26 2.40 -14.63
N SER A 63 2.46 1.85 -14.82
CA SER A 63 3.71 2.61 -14.74
C SER A 63 4.78 2.01 -15.65
N GLN A 64 5.66 2.85 -16.15
CA GLN A 64 6.78 2.39 -16.95
C GLN A 64 7.84 1.66 -16.11
N ARG A 65 7.95 1.93 -14.81
CA ARG A 65 8.96 1.31 -13.92
C ARG A 65 8.75 -0.19 -13.68
N TRP A 66 7.50 -0.63 -13.71
CA TRP A 66 7.10 -2.05 -13.56
C TRP A 66 6.51 -2.66 -14.86
N GLY A 67 6.77 -2.05 -16.03
CA GLY A 67 6.63 -2.73 -17.33
C GLY A 67 5.45 -2.33 -18.22
N TYR A 68 4.69 -1.28 -17.90
CA TYR A 68 3.67 -0.74 -18.80
C TYR A 68 4.27 0.22 -19.83
N SER A 69 3.54 0.45 -20.93
CA SER A 69 3.95 1.41 -21.96
C SER A 69 3.83 2.87 -21.51
N ASN A 70 2.98 3.15 -20.51
CA ASN A 70 2.75 4.47 -19.95
C ASN A 70 2.65 4.43 -18.41
N THR A 71 2.80 5.59 -17.78
CA THR A 71 2.44 5.79 -16.36
C THR A 71 1.14 6.56 -16.29
N ASP A 72 0.14 5.99 -15.62
CA ASP A 72 -1.13 6.68 -15.37
C ASP A 72 -1.10 7.44 -14.03
N THR A 73 -2.21 8.09 -13.68
CA THR A 73 -2.30 8.87 -12.44
C THR A 73 -2.13 7.99 -11.19
N ILE A 74 -2.66 6.76 -11.19
CA ILE A 74 -2.60 5.89 -10.01
C ILE A 74 -1.19 5.33 -9.86
N GLY A 75 -0.54 4.95 -10.97
CA GLY A 75 0.85 4.50 -10.96
C GLY A 75 1.80 5.59 -10.52
N SER A 76 1.54 6.84 -10.92
CA SER A 76 2.30 7.99 -10.42
C SER A 76 2.13 8.19 -8.91
N ILE A 77 0.94 7.96 -8.34
CA ILE A 77 0.73 8.01 -6.88
C ILE A 77 1.59 6.93 -6.20
N VAL A 78 1.58 5.70 -6.69
CA VAL A 78 2.35 4.58 -6.12
C VAL A 78 3.85 4.82 -6.23
N GLU A 79 4.34 5.39 -7.34
CA GLU A 79 5.77 5.65 -7.55
C GLU A 79 6.34 6.79 -6.70
N ASN A 80 5.49 7.73 -6.27
CA ASN A 80 5.89 8.92 -5.52
C ASN A 80 5.49 8.87 -4.03
N PHE A 81 4.93 7.75 -3.59
CA PHE A 81 4.69 7.45 -2.18
C PHE A 81 5.98 6.97 -1.50
#